data_AF-X6CSP0-F1
#
_entry.id   AF-X6CSP0-F1
#
_cell.length_a   1.000
_cell.length_b   1.000
_cell.length_c   1.000
_cell.angle_alpha   90.00
_cell.angle_beta   90.00
_cell.angle_gamma   90.00
#
_symmetry.space_group_name_H-M   'P 1'
#
loop_
_entity.id
_entity.type
_entity.pdbx_description
1 polymer ?
#
loop_
_entity_poly.entity_id
_entity_poly.type
_entity_poly.pdbx_seq_one_letter_code
_entity_poly.pdbx_strand_id
1 'polypeptide(L)'
;MDWYSIIKFLHIVSATLWVGGGFVLFLLGMLAERAGNIEDKLQAMRASGQLGGRFFAPMSMLTLLFGLVMCGFWVGFSDLWIIIGLVGYATTFSIGMFIFKPTGERMAAMIATEGVTPSLLAIGQRMMSTARFDYAVMLVIVADMVLKPTANDIGILAGMVLVLVAGAMLAFGGSRRLVPSAA
;
A
#
# COMPACT_ATOMS: atom_id res chain seq x y z
N MET A 1 7.69 -17.31 27.34
CA MET A 1 7.88 -16.83 25.96
C MET A 1 9.33 -16.38 25.84
N ASP A 2 10.01 -16.84 24.80
CA ASP A 2 11.36 -16.39 24.45
C ASP A 2 11.32 -15.01 23.78
N TRP A 3 12.45 -14.30 23.81
CA TRP A 3 12.55 -12.92 23.32
C TRP A 3 12.22 -12.81 21.83
N TYR A 4 12.61 -13.80 21.02
CA TYR A 4 12.28 -13.86 19.61
C TYR A 4 10.77 -13.89 19.37
N SER A 5 10.03 -14.73 20.09
CA SER A 5 8.56 -14.78 19.99
C SER A 5 7.88 -13.45 20.33
N ILE A 6 8.38 -12.71 21.32
CA ILE A 6 7.83 -11.40 21.69
C ILE A 6 8.03 -10.39 20.56
N ILE A 7 9.26 -10.29 20.02
CA ILE A 7 9.56 -9.36 18.93
C ILE A 7 8.78 -9.73 17.67
N LYS A 8 8.67 -11.03 17.35
CA LYS A 8 7.86 -11.51 16.24
C LYS A 8 6.38 -11.17 16.39
N PHE A 9 5.84 -11.32 17.60
CA PHE A 9 4.47 -10.92 17.90
C PHE A 9 4.26 -9.42 17.67
N LEU A 10 5.14 -8.57 18.22
CA LEU A 10 5.08 -7.12 18.00
C LEU A 10 5.20 -6.74 16.53
N HIS A 11 6.10 -7.37 15.78
CA HIS A 11 6.23 -7.21 14.33
C HIS A 11 4.92 -7.46 13.61
N ILE A 12 4.28 -8.62 13.88
CA ILE A 12 3.03 -9.03 13.22
C ILE A 12 1.88 -8.11 13.62
N VAL A 13 1.77 -7.72 14.90
CA VAL A 13 0.74 -6.78 15.36
C VAL A 13 0.87 -5.44 14.65
N SER A 14 2.07 -4.85 14.62
CA SER A 14 2.32 -3.60 13.90
C SER A 14 2.03 -3.73 12.40
N ALA A 15 2.42 -4.85 11.79
CA ALA A 15 2.16 -5.11 10.38
C ALA A 15 0.66 -5.21 10.09
N THR A 16 -0.10 -5.88 10.97
CA THR A 16 -1.55 -6.05 10.84
C THR A 16 -2.28 -4.71 10.94
N LEU A 17 -1.89 -3.87 11.90
CA LEU A 17 -2.47 -2.54 12.08
C LEU A 17 -2.17 -1.62 10.89
N TRP A 18 -0.96 -1.70 10.36
CA TRP A 18 -0.54 -0.93 9.19
C TRP A 18 -1.27 -1.39 7.91
N VAL A 19 -1.10 -2.66 7.53
CA VAL A 19 -1.65 -3.24 6.29
C VAL A 19 -3.16 -3.26 6.33
N GLY A 20 -3.74 -3.78 7.42
CA GLY A 20 -5.19 -3.95 7.56
C GLY A 20 -5.93 -2.62 7.67
N GLY A 21 -5.41 -1.69 8.48
CA GLY A 21 -6.03 -0.37 8.62
C GLY A 21 -5.98 0.43 7.33
N GLY A 22 -4.88 0.37 6.60
CA GLY A 22 -4.77 0.96 5.27
C GLY A 22 -5.78 0.33 4.30
N PHE A 23 -5.84 -1.00 4.28
CA PHE A 23 -6.70 -1.75 3.36
C PHE A 23 -8.18 -1.38 3.53
N VAL A 24 -8.65 -1.17 4.77
CA VAL A 24 -10.02 -0.71 5.03
C VAL A 24 -10.27 0.68 4.44
N LEU A 25 -9.36 1.64 4.61
CA LEU A 25 -9.51 2.98 4.02
C LEU A 25 -9.51 2.93 2.49
N PHE A 26 -8.67 2.08 1.90
CA PHE A 26 -8.66 1.83 0.47
C PHE A 26 -9.99 1.22 -0.02
N LEU A 27 -10.52 0.23 0.69
CA LEU A 27 -11.82 -0.37 0.36
C LEU A 27 -12.95 0.67 0.42
N LEU A 28 -12.98 1.52 1.46
CA LEU A 28 -13.96 2.60 1.57
C LEU A 28 -13.84 3.57 0.38
N GLY A 29 -12.62 3.96 0.00
CA GLY A 29 -12.39 4.80 -1.18
C GLY A 29 -12.85 4.13 -2.49
N MET A 30 -12.63 2.82 -2.65
CA MET A 30 -13.10 2.07 -3.81
C MET A 30 -14.63 1.92 -3.86
N LEU A 31 -15.27 1.64 -2.72
CA LEU A 31 -16.73 1.52 -2.64
C LEU A 31 -17.40 2.87 -2.95
N ALA A 32 -16.88 3.96 -2.39
CA ALA A 32 -17.36 5.31 -2.69
C ALA A 32 -17.19 5.67 -4.17
N GLU A 33 -16.04 5.32 -4.78
CA GLU A 33 -15.81 5.54 -6.21
C GLU A 33 -16.79 4.75 -7.09
N ARG A 34 -17.10 3.48 -6.74
CA ARG A 34 -18.08 2.67 -7.46
C ARG A 34 -19.50 3.19 -7.31
N ALA A 35 -19.85 3.76 -6.15
CA ALA A 35 -21.16 4.33 -5.90
C ALA A 35 -21.33 5.74 -6.51
N GLY A 36 -20.27 6.36 -7.02
CA GLY A 36 -20.28 7.76 -7.44
C GLY A 36 -20.47 8.74 -6.27
N ASN A 37 -20.30 8.28 -5.02
CA ASN A 37 -20.47 9.12 -3.83
C ASN A 37 -19.19 9.91 -3.56
N ILE A 38 -19.20 11.17 -3.96
CA ILE A 38 -18.06 12.08 -3.79
C ILE A 38 -17.80 12.35 -2.31
N GLU A 39 -18.85 12.47 -1.48
CA GLU A 39 -18.71 12.83 -0.07
C GLU A 39 -17.98 11.73 0.72
N ASP A 40 -18.40 10.48 0.55
CA ASP A 40 -17.75 9.31 1.16
C ASP A 40 -16.30 9.17 0.68
N LYS A 41 -16.05 9.44 -0.60
CA LYS A 41 -14.69 9.40 -1.18
C LYS A 41 -13.78 10.44 -0.51
N LEU A 42 -14.30 11.66 -0.32
CA LEU A 42 -13.58 12.73 0.37
C LEU A 42 -13.36 12.42 1.86
N GLN A 43 -14.32 11.78 2.51
CA GLN A 43 -14.18 11.35 3.90
C GLN A 43 -13.07 10.30 4.05
N ALA A 44 -13.06 9.26 3.20
CA ALA A 44 -12.03 8.24 3.19
C ALA A 44 -10.63 8.84 2.97
N MET A 45 -10.51 9.80 2.06
CA MET A 45 -9.26 10.52 1.82
C MET A 45 -8.82 11.37 3.03
N ARG A 46 -9.74 12.11 3.66
CA ARG A 46 -9.43 12.90 4.88
C ARG A 46 -8.95 12.00 6.01
N ALA A 47 -9.63 10.87 6.23
CA ALA A 47 -9.22 9.87 7.21
C ALA A 47 -7.83 9.33 6.91
N SER A 48 -7.55 9.02 5.63
CA SER A 48 -6.21 8.59 5.18
C SER A 48 -5.13 9.65 5.43
N GLY A 49 -5.40 10.93 5.17
CA GLY A 49 -4.45 12.02 5.47
C GLY A 49 -4.18 12.19 6.97
N GLN A 50 -5.21 12.11 7.81
CA GLN A 50 -5.08 12.26 9.26
C GLN A 50 -4.34 11.07 9.91
N LEU A 51 -4.66 9.85 9.47
CA LEU A 51 -4.08 8.61 10.00
C LEU A 51 -2.73 8.28 9.37
N GLY A 52 -2.45 8.79 8.15
CA GLY A 52 -1.21 8.57 7.41
C GLY A 52 0.04 8.84 8.25
N GLY A 53 0.24 10.09 8.65
CA GLY A 53 1.42 10.48 9.41
C GLY A 53 1.41 10.05 10.89
N ARG A 54 0.22 9.92 11.50
CA ARG A 54 0.08 9.70 12.94
C ARG A 54 -0.05 8.24 13.35
N PHE A 55 -0.52 7.38 12.46
CA PHE A 55 -0.80 5.99 12.75
C PHE A 55 -0.07 5.04 11.78
N PHE A 56 -0.30 5.20 10.48
CA PHE A 56 0.28 4.27 9.49
C PHE A 56 1.80 4.37 9.40
N ALA A 57 2.36 5.59 9.35
CA ALA A 57 3.81 5.76 9.32
C ALA A 57 4.49 5.15 10.56
N PRO A 58 4.06 5.44 11.81
CA PRO A 58 4.61 4.78 13.00
C PRO A 58 4.46 3.25 12.99
N MET A 59 3.28 2.72 12.64
CA MET A 59 3.08 1.26 12.59
C MET A 59 3.98 0.59 11.55
N SER A 60 4.12 1.20 10.37
CA SER A 60 5.05 0.70 9.34
C SER A 60 6.51 0.72 9.81
N MET A 61 6.92 1.75 10.55
CA MET A 61 8.28 1.88 11.07
C MET A 61 8.55 0.85 12.17
N LEU A 62 7.58 0.60 13.04
CA LEU A 62 7.66 -0.46 14.06
C LEU A 62 7.73 -1.84 13.40
N THR A 63 6.94 -2.11 12.37
CA THR A 63 7.05 -3.34 11.58
C THR A 63 8.47 -3.52 11.05
N LEU A 64 9.04 -2.50 10.39
CA LEU A 64 10.42 -2.57 9.90
C LEU A 64 11.40 -2.80 11.05
N LEU A 65 11.32 -2.01 12.11
CA LEU A 65 12.23 -2.09 13.26
C LEU A 65 12.27 -3.49 13.85
N PHE A 66 11.12 -4.08 14.16
CA PHE A 66 11.06 -5.42 14.72
C PHE A 66 11.54 -6.48 13.71
N GLY A 67 11.30 -6.27 12.41
CA GLY A 67 11.84 -7.13 11.34
C GLY A 67 13.36 -7.11 11.30
N LEU A 68 13.96 -5.92 11.34
CA LEU A 68 15.42 -5.73 11.35
C LEU A 68 16.06 -6.30 12.62
N VAL A 69 15.42 -6.12 13.78
CA VAL A 69 15.85 -6.74 15.04
C VAL A 69 15.83 -8.27 14.91
N MET A 70 14.78 -8.85 14.33
CA MET A 70 14.75 -10.30 14.09
C MET A 70 15.88 -10.77 13.16
N CYS A 71 16.13 -10.03 12.08
CA CYS A 71 17.20 -10.33 11.13
C CYS A 71 18.59 -10.22 11.77
N GLY A 72 18.83 -9.20 12.58
CA GLY A 72 20.15 -8.96 13.19
C GLY A 72 20.57 -9.99 14.24
N PHE A 73 19.63 -10.58 14.98
CA PHE A 73 19.94 -11.47 16.11
C PHE A 73 19.60 -12.94 15.88
N TRP A 74 18.63 -13.28 15.01
CA TRP A 74 18.16 -14.66 14.87
C TRP A 74 18.06 -15.19 13.43
N VAL A 75 17.68 -14.35 12.46
CA VAL A 75 17.30 -14.84 11.12
C VAL A 75 18.40 -14.66 10.07
N GLY A 76 19.18 -13.58 10.14
CA GLY A 76 20.08 -13.17 9.06
C GLY A 76 19.36 -12.34 7.99
N PHE A 77 20.09 -11.92 6.95
CA PHE A 77 19.59 -11.04 5.88
C PHE A 77 19.68 -11.65 4.47
N SER A 78 20.27 -12.83 4.33
CA SER A 78 20.60 -13.44 3.04
C SER A 78 19.42 -14.14 2.37
N ASP A 79 18.37 -14.45 3.12
CA ASP A 79 17.24 -15.18 2.59
C ASP A 79 16.46 -14.34 1.58
N LEU A 80 16.04 -14.98 0.48
CA LEU A 80 15.35 -14.34 -0.62
C LEU A 80 14.09 -13.58 -0.17
N TRP A 81 13.27 -14.19 0.69
CA TRP A 81 12.05 -13.58 1.24
C TRP A 81 12.34 -12.35 2.12
N ILE A 82 13.52 -12.26 2.73
CA ILE A 82 13.90 -11.05 3.48
C ILE A 82 14.20 -9.91 2.50
N ILE A 83 14.92 -10.21 1.43
CA ILE A 83 15.26 -9.23 0.40
C ILE A 83 14.00 -8.73 -0.30
N ILE A 84 13.11 -9.64 -0.74
CA ILE A 84 11.83 -9.29 -1.36
C ILE A 84 10.99 -8.45 -0.40
N GLY A 85 10.87 -8.86 0.87
CA GLY A 85 10.19 -8.12 1.91
C GLY A 85 10.71 -6.70 2.13
N LEU A 86 12.03 -6.52 2.21
CA LEU A 86 12.65 -5.21 2.40
C LEU A 86 12.47 -4.30 1.18
N VAL A 87 12.63 -4.84 -0.03
CA VAL A 87 12.39 -4.10 -1.28
C VAL A 87 10.92 -3.71 -1.42
N GLY A 88 10.02 -4.63 -1.12
CA GLY A 88 8.58 -4.37 -1.09
C GLY A 88 8.22 -3.28 -0.07
N TYR A 89 8.74 -3.40 1.17
CA TYR A 89 8.55 -2.39 2.20
C TYR A 89 9.05 -1.02 1.73
N ALA A 90 10.28 -0.94 1.21
CA ALA A 90 10.86 0.31 0.73
C ALA A 90 10.00 0.94 -0.38
N THR A 91 9.45 0.11 -1.28
CA THR A 91 8.54 0.54 -2.34
C THR A 91 7.26 1.15 -1.76
N THR A 92 6.55 0.41 -0.90
CA THR A 92 5.29 0.88 -0.31
C THR A 92 5.47 2.08 0.61
N PHE A 93 6.52 2.07 1.45
CA PHE A 93 6.84 3.21 2.30
C PHE A 93 7.12 4.46 1.48
N SER A 94 7.86 4.34 0.37
CA SER A 94 8.15 5.45 -0.54
C SER A 94 6.87 5.98 -1.21
N ILE A 95 5.99 5.09 -1.68
CA ILE A 95 4.68 5.48 -2.23
C ILE A 95 3.86 6.23 -1.18
N GLY A 96 3.79 5.72 0.05
CA GLY A 96 3.07 6.37 1.16
C GLY A 96 3.62 7.77 1.47
N MET A 97 4.94 7.89 1.60
CA MET A 97 5.61 9.13 2.00
C MET A 97 5.61 10.19 0.89
N PHE A 98 5.89 9.79 -0.36
CA PHE A 98 6.10 10.72 -1.47
C PHE A 98 4.88 10.91 -2.37
N ILE A 99 3.89 10.02 -2.31
CA ILE A 99 2.68 10.11 -3.13
C ILE A 99 1.46 10.34 -2.24
N PHE A 100 1.11 9.42 -1.34
CA PHE A 100 -0.15 9.52 -0.61
C PHE A 100 -0.22 10.71 0.34
N LYS A 101 0.81 10.91 1.16
CA LYS A 101 0.85 12.03 2.10
C LYS A 101 0.73 13.40 1.40
N PRO A 102 1.62 13.77 0.47
CA PRO A 102 1.55 15.09 -0.16
C PRO A 102 0.31 15.26 -1.04
N THR A 103 -0.15 14.19 -1.70
CA THR A 103 -1.38 14.25 -2.51
C THR A 103 -2.60 14.46 -1.62
N GLY A 104 -2.70 13.77 -0.49
CA GLY A 104 -3.79 13.95 0.48
C GLY A 104 -3.85 15.36 1.05
N GLU A 105 -2.69 15.92 1.45
CA GLU A 105 -2.58 17.30 1.95
C GLU A 105 -2.97 18.32 0.87
N ARG A 106 -2.46 18.16 -0.36
CA ARG A 106 -2.81 19.02 -1.50
C ARG A 106 -4.31 18.97 -1.83
N MET A 107 -4.90 17.78 -1.85
CA MET A 107 -6.32 17.62 -2.10
C MET A 107 -7.18 18.26 -1.02
N ALA A 108 -6.81 18.10 0.26
CA ALA A 108 -7.49 18.75 1.37
C ALA A 108 -7.45 20.29 1.25
N ALA A 109 -6.31 20.86 0.86
CA ALA A 109 -6.18 22.30 0.63
C ALA A 109 -7.06 22.78 -0.54
N MET A 110 -7.05 22.10 -1.68
CA MET A 110 -7.89 22.48 -2.83
C MET A 110 -9.39 22.39 -2.52
N ILE A 111 -9.83 21.40 -1.74
CA ILE A 111 -11.23 21.30 -1.30
C ILE A 111 -11.62 22.50 -0.44
N ALA A 112 -10.72 22.96 0.42
CA ALA A 112 -10.98 24.09 1.30
C ALA A 112 -11.06 25.43 0.55
N THR A 113 -10.32 25.59 -0.54
CA THR A 113 -10.25 26.85 -1.31
C THR A 113 -11.22 26.92 -2.49
N GLU A 114 -11.37 25.82 -3.22
CA GLU A 114 -12.07 25.76 -4.52
C GLU A 114 -13.29 24.83 -4.49
N GLY A 115 -13.47 24.06 -3.42
CA GLY A 115 -14.49 23.00 -3.37
C GLY A 115 -14.14 21.81 -4.25
N VAL A 116 -15.16 21.03 -4.65
CA VAL A 116 -14.96 19.85 -5.49
C VAL A 116 -14.90 20.26 -6.96
N THR A 117 -13.70 20.22 -7.54
CA THR A 117 -13.47 20.55 -8.95
C THR A 117 -13.13 19.31 -9.80
N PRO A 118 -13.30 19.34 -11.13
CA PRO A 118 -12.88 18.24 -12.00
C PRO A 118 -11.39 17.89 -11.90
N SER A 119 -10.53 18.90 -11.64
CA SER A 119 -9.08 18.70 -11.45
C SER A 119 -8.77 17.93 -10.16
N LEU A 120 -9.49 18.22 -9.07
CA LEU A 120 -9.42 17.45 -7.83
C LEU A 120 -9.81 15.99 -8.05
N LEU A 121 -10.90 15.74 -8.77
CA LEU A 121 -11.37 14.37 -9.06
C LEU A 121 -10.33 13.57 -9.86
N ALA A 122 -9.68 14.20 -10.84
CA ALA A 122 -8.61 13.58 -11.63
C ALA A 122 -7.38 13.21 -10.76
N ILE A 123 -7.01 14.07 -9.80
CA ILE A 123 -5.93 13.76 -8.84
C ILE A 123 -6.33 12.58 -7.96
N GLY A 124 -7.59 12.55 -7.48
CA GLY A 124 -8.11 11.46 -6.66
C GLY A 124 -8.12 10.12 -7.41
N GLN A 125 -8.48 10.11 -8.69
CA GLN A 125 -8.43 8.91 -9.54
C GLN A 125 -6.99 8.36 -9.69
N ARG A 126 -6.01 9.24 -9.91
CA ARG A 126 -4.58 8.86 -9.98
C ARG A 126 -4.08 8.30 -8.64
N MET A 127 -4.52 8.90 -7.54
CA MET A 127 -4.21 8.42 -6.19
C MET A 127 -4.79 7.02 -5.97
N MET A 128 -6.04 6.77 -6.37
CA MET A 128 -6.67 5.44 -6.28
C MET A 128 -6.00 4.39 -7.16
N SER A 129 -5.56 4.76 -8.36
CA SER A 129 -4.75 3.90 -9.22
C SER A 129 -3.44 3.49 -8.52
N THR A 130 -2.73 4.46 -7.95
CA THR A 130 -1.49 4.20 -7.20
C THR A 130 -1.75 3.32 -5.97
N ALA A 131 -2.85 3.56 -5.25
CA ALA A 131 -3.27 2.72 -4.14
C ALA A 131 -3.52 1.27 -4.53
N ARG A 132 -4.17 1.00 -5.68
CA ARG A 132 -4.35 -0.37 -6.18
C ARG A 132 -3.04 -1.11 -6.39
N PHE A 133 -2.06 -0.42 -7.00
CA PHE A 133 -0.74 -0.99 -7.20
C PHE A 133 -0.04 -1.25 -5.86
N ASP A 134 -0.06 -0.26 -4.96
CA ASP A 134 0.56 -0.37 -3.64
C ASP A 134 -0.01 -1.53 -2.80
N TYR A 135 -1.34 -1.74 -2.82
CA TYR A 135 -1.94 -2.89 -2.14
C TYR A 135 -1.60 -4.22 -2.80
N ALA A 136 -1.34 -4.26 -4.11
CA ALA A 136 -0.83 -5.49 -4.74
C ALA A 136 0.58 -5.81 -4.24
N VAL A 137 1.44 -4.79 -4.10
CA VAL A 137 2.77 -4.92 -3.49
C VAL A 137 2.64 -5.40 -2.04
N MET A 138 1.77 -4.80 -1.23
CA MET A 138 1.51 -5.24 0.15
C MET A 138 1.05 -6.71 0.22
N LEU A 139 0.15 -7.13 -0.68
CA LEU A 139 -0.31 -8.53 -0.73
C LEU A 139 0.85 -9.48 -1.01
N VAL A 140 1.74 -9.13 -1.93
CA VAL A 140 2.95 -9.91 -2.22
C VAL A 140 3.88 -9.98 -1.01
N ILE A 141 4.12 -8.86 -0.31
CA ILE A 141 4.95 -8.85 0.90
C ILE A 141 4.36 -9.78 1.97
N VAL A 142 3.05 -9.74 2.20
CA VAL A 142 2.38 -10.62 3.17
C VAL A 142 2.53 -12.08 2.75
N ALA A 143 2.30 -12.40 1.48
CA ALA A 143 2.49 -13.76 0.97
C ALA A 143 3.94 -14.22 1.12
N ASP A 144 4.91 -13.36 0.83
CA ASP A 144 6.34 -13.63 0.92
C ASP A 144 6.80 -13.90 2.35
N MET A 145 6.33 -13.11 3.32
CA MET A 145 6.62 -13.30 4.74
C MET A 145 6.03 -14.60 5.33
N VAL A 146 4.96 -15.11 4.71
CA VAL A 146 4.29 -16.36 5.14
C VAL A 146 4.89 -17.57 4.45
N LEU A 147 5.04 -17.52 3.13
CA LEU A 147 5.48 -18.64 2.30
C LEU A 147 7.00 -18.82 2.30
N LYS A 148 7.76 -17.74 2.52
CA LYS A 148 9.22 -17.71 2.62
C LYS A 148 9.91 -18.46 1.46
N PRO A 149 9.63 -18.09 0.20
CA PRO A 149 10.16 -18.80 -0.95
C PRO A 149 11.69 -18.75 -1.01
N THR A 150 12.26 -19.83 -1.54
CA THR A 150 13.64 -19.89 -1.99
C THR A 150 13.71 -19.68 -3.51
N ALA A 151 14.91 -19.58 -4.07
CA ALA A 151 15.10 -19.44 -5.52
C ALA A 151 14.54 -20.63 -6.34
N ASN A 152 14.33 -21.78 -5.70
CA ASN A 152 13.80 -22.98 -6.35
C ASN A 152 12.27 -23.02 -6.40
N ASP A 153 11.58 -22.16 -5.64
CA ASP A 153 10.12 -22.12 -5.55
C ASP A 153 9.51 -21.28 -6.68
N ILE A 154 9.84 -21.66 -7.92
CA ILE A 154 9.50 -20.90 -9.14
C ILE A 154 7.99 -20.65 -9.23
N GLY A 155 7.15 -21.61 -8.83
CA GLY A 155 5.69 -21.44 -8.83
C GLY A 155 5.19 -20.33 -7.90
N ILE A 156 5.78 -20.21 -6.71
CA ILE A 156 5.43 -19.17 -5.74
C ILE A 156 5.89 -17.81 -6.27
N LEU A 157 7.13 -17.73 -6.75
CA LEU A 157 7.70 -16.51 -7.31
C LEU A 157 6.92 -16.03 -8.55
N ALA A 158 6.54 -16.94 -9.44
CA ALA A 158 5.70 -16.64 -10.59
C ALA A 158 4.32 -16.12 -10.17
N GLY A 159 3.72 -16.71 -9.12
CA GLY A 159 2.47 -16.24 -8.53
C GLY A 159 2.58 -14.82 -7.98
N MET A 160 3.65 -14.50 -7.25
CA MET A 160 3.92 -13.15 -6.76
C MET A 160 4.08 -12.13 -7.90
N VAL A 161 4.85 -12.49 -8.93
CA VAL A 161 5.01 -11.63 -10.13
C VAL A 161 3.66 -11.42 -10.83
N LEU A 162 2.85 -12.48 -10.97
CA LEU A 162 1.52 -12.37 -11.57
C LEU A 162 0.63 -11.38 -10.80
N VAL A 163 0.64 -11.43 -9.46
CA VAL A 163 -0.11 -10.49 -8.62
C VAL A 163 0.37 -9.05 -8.84
N LEU A 164 1.69 -8.82 -8.88
CA LEU A 164 2.24 -7.48 -9.15
C LEU A 164 1.86 -6.97 -10.55
N VAL A 165 1.97 -7.81 -11.57
CA VAL A 165 1.61 -7.47 -12.95
C VAL A 165 0.12 -7.20 -13.05
N ALA A 166 -0.74 -8.01 -12.44
CA ALA A 166 -2.18 -7.77 -12.37
C ALA A 166 -2.49 -6.45 -11.65
N GLY A 167 -1.85 -6.18 -10.51
CA GLY A 167 -1.97 -4.92 -9.77
C GLY A 167 -1.57 -3.71 -10.62
N ALA A 168 -0.45 -3.78 -11.33
CA ALA A 168 0.02 -2.74 -12.22
C ALA A 168 -0.92 -2.53 -13.43
N MET A 169 -1.42 -3.61 -14.04
CA MET A 169 -2.38 -3.52 -15.14
C MET A 169 -3.71 -2.89 -14.68
N LEU A 170 -4.21 -3.25 -13.49
CA LEU A 170 -5.42 -2.66 -12.93
C LEU A 170 -5.23 -1.20 -12.50
N ALA A 171 -4.03 -0.84 -12.04
CA ALA A 171 -3.68 0.52 -11.70
C ALA A 171 -3.55 1.40 -12.95
N PHE A 172 -2.79 0.97 -13.96
CA PHE A 172 -2.33 1.85 -15.05
C PHE A 172 -2.90 1.50 -16.44
N GLY A 173 -3.50 0.32 -16.62
CA GLY A 173 -3.99 -0.15 -17.92
C GLY A 173 -5.32 0.47 -18.37
N GLY A 174 -6.11 1.05 -17.47
CA GLY A 174 -7.41 1.66 -17.76
C GLY A 174 -7.36 2.95 -18.59
N SER A 175 -6.20 3.61 -18.68
CA SER A 175 -6.06 4.89 -19.38
C SER A 175 -6.03 4.79 -20.92
N ARG A 176 -6.09 3.58 -21.51
CA ARG A 176 -5.99 3.37 -22.97
C ARG A 176 -7.31 3.27 -23.75
N ARG A 177 -8.48 3.51 -23.15
CA ARG A 177 -9.79 3.32 -23.84
C ARG A 177 -10.68 4.56 -23.98
N LEU A 178 -10.11 5.76 -24.06
CA LEU A 178 -10.89 6.97 -24.39
C LEU A 178 -10.18 7.84 -25.42
N VAL A 179 -10.02 7.30 -26.63
CA VAL A 179 -10.07 8.12 -27.86
C VAL A 179 -10.90 7.31 -28.87
N PRO A 180 -12.18 7.63 -29.07
CA PRO A 180 -12.87 7.23 -30.29
C PRO A 180 -12.06 7.80 -31.46
N SER A 181 -11.55 6.93 -32.33
CA SER A 181 -11.07 7.37 -33.63
C SER A 181 -12.26 8.01 -34.32
N ALA A 182 -12.26 9.33 -34.43
CA ALA A 182 -13.16 10.03 -35.33
C ALA A 182 -12.83 9.55 -36.75
N ALA A 183 -13.74 8.77 -37.32
CA ALA A 183 -13.84 8.49 -38.74
C ALA A 183 -15.29 8.78 -39.14
#